data_AF-A0A1F6W3X7-F1
#
_entry.id   AF-A0A1F6W3X7-F1
#
_cell.length_a   1.000
_cell.length_b   1.000
_cell.length_c   1.000
_cell.angle_alpha   90.00
_cell.angle_beta   90.00
_cell.angle_gamma   90.00
#
_symmetry.space_group_name_H-M   'P 1'
#
loop_
_entity.id
_entity.type
_entity.pdbx_description
1 polymer ?
#
loop_
_entity_poly.entity_id
_entity_poly.type
_entity_poly.pdbx_seq_one_letter_code
_entity_poly.pdbx_strand_id
1 'polypeptide(L)'
;MNKNTYIVLLIIIILGIVFWVYYLPKKETITGTATVSTLSIADDTSTASAVLAGAKTVIWQTSNYPTNTGVNINLIRKTSDSPRQFEIVRTIAVDTANDGQETWTPQAGENLDDLYIEVTCSNTYQFKAGCQLSGDALKVN
;
A
#
# COMPACT_ATOMS: atom_id res chain seq x y z
N MET A 1 -26.16 6.86 44.58
CA MET A 1 -25.02 6.09 44.02
C MET A 1 -23.91 6.12 45.05
N ASN A 2 -23.41 4.95 45.50
CA ASN A 2 -22.49 4.90 46.65
C ASN A 2 -21.06 5.27 46.23
N LYS A 3 -20.25 5.80 47.16
CA LYS A 3 -18.87 6.23 46.90
C LYS A 3 -18.02 5.10 46.28
N ASN A 4 -18.32 3.84 46.64
CA ASN A 4 -17.62 2.67 46.12
C ASN A 4 -17.97 2.38 44.65
N THR A 5 -19.20 2.64 44.20
CA THR A 5 -19.61 2.48 42.79
C THR A 5 -18.85 3.46 41.89
N TYR A 6 -18.64 4.69 42.34
CA TYR A 6 -17.85 5.67 41.60
C TYR A 6 -16.39 5.23 41.46
N ILE A 7 -15.79 4.69 42.52
CA ILE A 7 -14.40 4.21 42.50
C ILE A 7 -14.24 3.04 41.52
N VAL A 8 -15.17 2.07 41.53
CA VAL A 8 -15.13 0.90 40.63
C VAL A 8 -15.27 1.32 39.16
N LEU A 9 -16.18 2.24 38.84
CA LEU A 9 -16.35 2.74 37.47
C LEU A 9 -15.10 3.48 36.96
N LEU A 10 -14.46 4.26 37.83
CA LEU A 10 -13.23 4.99 37.50
C LEU A 10 -12.09 4.03 37.15
N ILE A 11 -11.96 2.92 37.90
CA ILE A 11 -10.95 1.88 37.63
C ILE A 11 -11.19 1.21 36.28
N ILE A 12 -12.44 0.86 35.94
CA ILE A 12 -12.77 0.21 34.67
C ILE A 12 -12.44 1.14 33.48
N ILE A 13 -12.75 2.43 33.59
CA ILE A 13 -12.43 3.41 32.55
C ILE A 13 -10.92 3.54 32.36
N ILE A 14 -10.15 3.63 33.46
CA ILE A 14 -8.69 3.73 33.40
C ILE A 14 -8.10 2.48 32.74
N LEU A 15 -8.54 1.28 33.15
CA LEU A 15 -8.07 0.03 32.56
C LEU A 15 -8.43 -0.07 31.07
N GLY A 16 -9.61 0.37 30.67
CA GLY A 16 -10.03 0.43 29.27
C GLY A 16 -9.14 1.35 28.43
N ILE A 17 -8.77 2.53 28.94
CA ILE A 17 -7.87 3.47 28.25
C ILE A 17 -6.45 2.89 28.16
N VAL A 18 -5.92 2.33 29.26
CA VAL A 18 -4.59 1.72 29.27
C VAL A 18 -4.52 0.54 28.30
N PHE A 19 -5.55 -0.32 28.30
CA PHE A 19 -5.66 -1.41 27.34
C PHE A 19 -5.70 -0.87 25.92
N TRP A 20 -6.56 0.11 25.63
CA TRP A 20 -6.64 0.70 24.30
C TRP A 20 -5.31 1.27 23.81
N VAL A 21 -4.59 2.03 24.66
CA VAL A 21 -3.25 2.57 24.37
C VAL A 21 -2.22 1.47 24.12
N TYR A 22 -2.29 0.36 24.86
CA TYR A 22 -1.37 -0.76 24.69
C TYR A 22 -1.57 -1.52 23.38
N TYR A 23 -2.81 -1.57 22.88
CA TYR A 23 -3.15 -2.23 21.61
C TYR A 23 -3.06 -1.32 20.39
N LEU A 24 -2.69 -0.04 20.54
CA LEU A 24 -2.37 0.80 19.39
C LEU A 24 -1.14 0.22 18.68
N PRO A 25 -1.21 -0.10 17.38
CA PRO A 25 -0.06 -0.58 16.63
C PRO A 25 1.02 0.51 16.67
N LYS A 26 2.17 0.19 17.27
CA LYS A 26 3.34 1.07 17.26
C LYS A 26 3.82 1.18 15.82
N LYS A 27 3.63 2.33 15.21
CA LYS A 27 4.17 2.62 13.89
C LYS A 27 5.66 2.94 14.05
N GLU A 28 6.52 2.17 13.38
CA GLU A 28 7.95 2.40 13.42
C GLU A 28 8.30 3.77 12.82
N THR A 29 9.15 4.52 13.52
CA THR A 29 9.50 5.89 13.15
C THR A 29 10.83 5.89 12.40
N ILE A 30 10.81 6.26 11.12
CA ILE A 30 12.01 6.37 10.29
C ILE A 30 12.52 7.80 10.19
N THR A 31 13.83 7.93 10.22
CA THR A 31 14.55 9.18 10.00
C THR A 31 15.01 9.22 8.54
N GLY A 32 14.46 10.13 7.73
CA GLY A 32 14.74 10.24 6.29
C GLY A 32 13.46 10.13 5.44
N THR A 33 13.46 10.78 4.27
CA THR A 33 12.34 10.72 3.33
C THR A 33 12.34 9.36 2.64
N ALA A 34 11.26 8.59 2.82
CA ALA A 34 11.07 7.33 2.11
C ALA A 34 10.58 7.63 0.68
N THR A 35 11.14 6.94 -0.31
CA THR A 35 10.66 7.04 -1.69
C THR A 35 10.30 5.68 -2.23
N VAL A 36 9.30 5.65 -3.10
CA VAL A 36 8.90 4.47 -3.87
C VAL A 36 8.70 4.87 -5.33
N SER A 37 9.09 3.97 -6.24
CA SER A 37 8.94 4.16 -7.68
C SER A 37 8.59 2.84 -8.33
N THR A 38 7.51 2.82 -9.11
CA THR A 38 7.31 1.78 -10.12
C THR A 38 8.46 1.86 -11.13
N LEU A 39 9.08 0.72 -11.45
CA LEU A 39 10.19 0.62 -12.40
C LEU A 39 9.73 0.12 -13.76
N SER A 40 8.98 -0.97 -13.76
CA SER A 40 8.50 -1.59 -15.00
C SER A 40 7.32 -2.51 -14.72
N ILE A 41 6.64 -2.86 -15.81
CA ILE A 41 5.60 -3.88 -15.86
C ILE A 41 6.04 -4.85 -16.94
N ALA A 42 6.17 -6.13 -16.60
CA ALA A 42 6.57 -7.18 -17.53
C ALA A 42 5.46 -8.23 -17.61
N ASP A 43 5.28 -8.82 -18.79
CA ASP A 43 4.43 -10.01 -18.90
C ASP A 43 5.12 -11.17 -18.18
N ASP A 44 4.36 -11.90 -17.38
CA ASP A 44 4.86 -13.15 -16.80
C ASP A 44 4.86 -14.21 -17.90
N THR A 45 6.07 -14.58 -18.34
CA THR A 45 6.28 -15.53 -19.44
C THR A 45 6.37 -16.97 -18.95
N SER A 46 6.05 -17.24 -17.67
CA SER A 46 6.07 -18.60 -17.12
C SER A 46 5.06 -19.50 -17.83
N THR A 47 5.57 -20.29 -18.78
CA THR A 47 4.80 -21.28 -19.58
C THR A 47 4.29 -22.47 -18.77
N ALA A 48 4.63 -22.56 -17.48
CA ALA A 48 4.41 -23.72 -16.64
C ALA A 48 3.02 -23.75 -15.97
N SER A 49 2.23 -22.67 -16.01
CA SER A 49 0.94 -22.62 -15.33
C SER A 49 -0.11 -21.88 -16.16
N ALA A 50 -1.18 -22.59 -16.56
CA ALA A 50 -2.37 -21.97 -17.15
C ALA A 50 -3.03 -20.94 -16.21
N VAL A 51 -2.73 -21.00 -14.91
CA VAL A 51 -3.20 -20.05 -13.88
C VAL A 51 -2.52 -18.68 -14.01
N LEU A 52 -1.32 -18.62 -14.61
CA LEU A 52 -0.56 -17.38 -14.84
C LEU A 52 -0.74 -16.83 -16.26
N ALA A 53 -1.63 -17.41 -17.07
CA ALA A 53 -1.87 -16.94 -18.42
C ALA A 53 -2.36 -15.48 -18.40
N GLY A 54 -1.58 -14.58 -19.00
CA GLY A 54 -1.86 -13.14 -19.02
C GLY A 54 -1.50 -12.40 -17.73
N ALA A 55 -0.81 -13.06 -16.78
CA ALA A 55 -0.29 -12.38 -15.61
C ALA A 55 0.81 -11.38 -15.99
N LYS A 56 0.93 -10.32 -15.18
CA LYS A 56 1.93 -9.27 -15.30
C LYS A 56 2.65 -9.12 -13.97
N THR A 57 3.94 -8.88 -14.03
CA THR A 57 4.80 -8.60 -12.88
C THR A 57 5.09 -7.11 -12.81
N VAL A 58 4.70 -6.50 -11.70
CA VAL A 58 5.06 -5.12 -11.36
C VAL A 58 6.40 -5.16 -10.64
N ILE A 59 7.36 -4.37 -11.10
CA ILE A 59 8.69 -4.24 -10.49
C ILE A 59 8.81 -2.82 -9.94
N TRP A 60 9.35 -2.66 -8.74
CA TRP A 60 9.56 -1.36 -8.11
C TRP A 60 10.89 -1.29 -7.36
N GLN A 61 11.24 -0.08 -6.94
CA GLN A 61 12.34 0.17 -6.04
C GLN A 61 11.90 1.13 -4.94
N THR A 62 12.54 1.00 -3.78
CA THR A 62 12.37 1.92 -2.67
C THR A 62 13.72 2.43 -2.18
N SER A 63 13.74 3.67 -1.66
CA SER A 63 14.92 4.22 -0.97
C SER A 63 14.53 4.74 0.40
N ASN A 64 15.41 4.56 1.38
CA ASN A 64 15.18 4.87 2.80
C ASN A 64 13.88 4.26 3.35
N TYR A 65 13.50 3.09 2.83
CA TYR A 65 12.31 2.35 3.27
C TYR A 65 12.66 1.45 4.46
N PRO A 66 11.82 1.40 5.50
CA PRO A 66 12.03 0.52 6.65
C PRO A 66 12.14 -0.96 6.24
N THR A 67 12.92 -1.73 7.01
CA THR A 67 12.85 -3.18 6.94
C THR A 67 11.48 -3.66 7.38
N ASN A 68 10.93 -4.70 6.73
CA ASN A 68 9.63 -5.30 7.04
C ASN A 68 8.41 -4.38 6.86
N THR A 69 8.53 -3.29 6.11
CA THR A 69 7.37 -2.48 5.75
C THR A 69 6.98 -2.70 4.30
N GLY A 70 5.68 -2.91 4.09
CA GLY A 70 5.13 -3.14 2.78
C GLY A 70 4.85 -1.88 1.97
N VAL A 71 4.47 -2.12 0.71
CA VAL A 71 4.01 -1.12 -0.26
C VAL A 71 2.59 -1.44 -0.70
N ASN A 72 1.90 -0.46 -1.29
CA ASN A 72 0.63 -0.70 -1.96
C ASN A 72 0.84 -0.68 -3.47
N ILE A 73 0.11 -1.50 -4.19
CA ILE A 73 0.12 -1.52 -5.65
C ILE A 73 -1.29 -1.23 -6.12
N ASN A 74 -1.48 -0.12 -6.84
CA ASN A 74 -2.78 0.30 -7.31
C ASN A 74 -2.84 0.25 -8.83
N LEU A 75 -3.97 -0.24 -9.33
CA LEU A 75 -4.38 -0.11 -10.71
C LEU A 75 -5.22 1.18 -10.82
N ILE A 76 -4.79 2.09 -11.68
CA ILE A 76 -5.39 3.40 -11.86
C ILE A 76 -5.70 3.66 -13.33
N ARG A 77 -6.66 4.54 -13.60
CA ARG A 77 -6.99 5.00 -14.95
C ARG A 77 -6.72 6.49 -15.06
N LYS A 78 -6.11 6.92 -16.17
CA LYS A 78 -5.91 8.35 -16.44
C LYS A 78 -7.22 8.98 -16.91
N THR A 79 -7.68 10.02 -16.21
CA THR A 79 -8.96 10.71 -16.50
C THR A 79 -8.77 12.08 -17.14
N SER A 80 -7.59 12.69 -16.98
CA SER A 80 -7.25 13.96 -17.62
C SER A 80 -5.75 14.03 -17.91
N ASP A 81 -5.39 14.76 -18.97
CA ASP A 81 -4.01 15.07 -19.34
C ASP A 81 -3.53 16.43 -18.80
N SER A 82 -4.44 17.36 -18.52
CA SER A 82 -4.10 18.71 -18.10
C SER A 82 -5.18 19.35 -17.20
N PRO A 83 -5.01 19.38 -15.86
CA PRO A 83 -3.92 18.73 -15.13
C PRO A 83 -4.00 17.21 -15.29
N ARG A 84 -2.85 16.53 -15.22
CA ARG A 84 -2.81 15.07 -15.25
C ARG A 84 -3.57 14.53 -14.03
N GLN A 85 -4.60 13.74 -14.25
CA GLN A 85 -5.44 13.17 -13.18
C GLN A 85 -5.62 11.67 -13.39
N PHE A 86 -5.72 10.96 -12.28
CA PHE A 86 -5.95 9.53 -12.23
C PHE A 86 -7.08 9.20 -11.26
N GLU A 87 -7.84 8.16 -11.57
CA GLU A 87 -8.81 7.54 -10.67
C GLU A 87 -8.34 6.14 -10.29
N ILE A 88 -8.58 5.73 -9.04
CA ILE A 88 -8.30 4.37 -8.62
C ILE A 88 -9.33 3.43 -9.22
N VAL A 89 -8.86 2.40 -9.94
CA VAL A 89 -9.70 1.32 -10.46
C VAL A 89 -9.85 0.27 -9.37
N ARG A 90 -8.71 -0.19 -8.83
CA ARG A 90 -8.66 -1.04 -7.62
C ARG A 90 -7.24 -1.13 -7.08
N THR A 91 -7.12 -1.61 -5.85
CA THR A 91 -5.84 -2.03 -5.28
C THR A 91 -5.54 -3.47 -5.69
N ILE A 92 -4.36 -3.69 -6.26
CA ILE A 92 -3.83 -5.01 -6.61
C ILE A 92 -3.33 -5.70 -5.35
N ALA A 93 -2.53 -5.00 -4.55
CA ALA A 93 -1.98 -5.52 -3.31
C ALA A 93 -1.92 -4.41 -2.24
N VAL A 94 -2.34 -4.75 -1.03
CA VAL A 94 -2.30 -3.87 0.14
C VAL A 94 -1.17 -4.34 1.04
N ASP A 95 -0.28 -3.43 1.42
CA ASP A 95 0.81 -3.71 2.35
C ASP A 95 1.63 -4.96 1.99
N THR A 96 1.83 -5.18 0.68
CA THR A 96 2.61 -6.33 0.19
C THR A 96 4.08 -6.15 0.56
N ALA A 97 4.78 -7.27 0.73
CA ALA A 97 6.19 -7.26 1.09
C ALA A 97 6.99 -6.36 0.14
N ASN A 98 7.88 -5.54 0.69
CA ASN A 98 8.77 -4.71 -0.12
C ASN A 98 9.99 -5.51 -0.60
N ASP A 99 9.74 -6.52 -1.43
CA ASP A 99 10.76 -7.40 -2.04
C ASP A 99 11.10 -7.00 -3.49
N GLY A 100 10.40 -6.00 -4.03
CA GLY A 100 10.67 -5.38 -5.33
C GLY A 100 9.82 -5.91 -6.48
N GLN A 101 8.96 -6.90 -6.25
CA GLN A 101 8.10 -7.43 -7.31
C GLN A 101 6.78 -8.04 -6.83
N GLU A 102 5.73 -7.91 -7.63
CA GLU A 102 4.42 -8.53 -7.36
C GLU A 102 3.81 -8.97 -8.69
N THR A 103 3.31 -10.20 -8.73
CA THR A 103 2.61 -10.73 -9.89
C THR A 103 1.11 -10.59 -9.70
N TRP A 104 0.43 -10.06 -10.71
CA TRP A 104 -1.02 -9.95 -10.71
C TRP A 104 -1.60 -10.36 -12.06
N THR A 105 -2.88 -10.70 -12.07
CA THR A 105 -3.59 -11.05 -13.30
C THR A 105 -4.68 -10.02 -13.58
N PRO A 106 -4.73 -9.44 -14.78
CA PRO A 106 -5.85 -8.62 -15.22
C PRO A 106 -7.19 -9.34 -15.08
N GLN A 107 -8.20 -8.59 -14.66
CA GLN A 107 -9.57 -9.10 -14.52
C GLN A 107 -10.34 -8.94 -15.83
N ALA A 108 -11.36 -9.80 -16.02
CA ALA A 108 -12.23 -9.70 -17.18
C ALA A 108 -12.92 -8.32 -17.23
N GLY A 109 -12.83 -7.66 -18.38
CA GLY A 109 -13.39 -6.32 -18.60
C GLY A 109 -12.42 -5.16 -18.32
N GLU A 110 -11.21 -5.43 -17.81
CA GLU A 110 -10.16 -4.42 -17.72
C GLU A 110 -9.55 -4.15 -19.10
N ASN A 111 -9.65 -2.90 -19.56
CA ASN A 111 -9.02 -2.45 -20.80
C ASN A 111 -7.59 -1.97 -20.53
N LEU A 112 -6.61 -2.85 -20.72
CA LEU A 112 -5.21 -2.59 -20.39
C LEU A 112 -4.61 -1.34 -21.09
N ASP A 113 -5.19 -0.91 -22.21
CA ASP A 113 -4.74 0.26 -22.96
C ASP A 113 -5.03 1.59 -22.25
N ASP A 114 -5.96 1.63 -21.29
CA ASP A 114 -6.30 2.82 -20.50
C ASP A 114 -5.80 2.76 -19.04
N LEU A 115 -5.13 1.66 -18.68
CA LEU A 115 -4.73 1.38 -17.31
C LEU A 115 -3.24 1.67 -17.07
N TYR A 116 -2.99 2.10 -15.85
CA TYR A 116 -1.68 2.42 -15.31
C TYR A 116 -1.51 1.75 -13.95
N ILE A 117 -0.26 1.51 -13.56
CA ILE A 117 0.10 1.02 -12.24
C ILE A 117 0.97 2.05 -11.53
N GLU A 118 0.62 2.30 -10.28
CA GLU A 118 1.45 3.00 -9.32
C GLU A 118 1.77 2.08 -8.14
N VAL A 119 3.00 2.18 -7.64
CA VAL A 119 3.38 1.61 -6.36
C VAL A 119 3.48 2.77 -5.38
N THR A 120 2.70 2.71 -4.30
CA THR A 120 2.63 3.76 -3.30
C THR A 120 3.06 3.27 -1.93
N CYS A 121 3.27 4.21 -1.03
CA CYS A 121 3.59 3.87 0.34
C CYS A 121 2.40 3.20 1.03
N SER A 122 2.67 2.23 1.89
CA SER A 122 1.64 1.59 2.70
C SER A 122 1.10 2.58 3.75
N ASN A 123 -0.23 2.62 3.89
CA ASN A 123 -0.90 3.44 4.90
C ASN A 123 -0.85 2.80 6.30
N THR A 124 -0.35 1.55 6.39
CA THR A 124 -0.13 0.84 7.65
C THR A 124 0.92 1.55 8.51
N TYR A 125 1.94 2.16 7.89
CA TYR A 125 3.08 2.77 8.61
C TYR A 125 2.96 4.30 8.72
N GLN A 126 3.83 4.91 9.53
CA GLN A 126 3.97 6.37 9.63
C GLN A 126 5.41 6.75 9.30
N PHE A 127 5.58 7.41 8.16
CA PHE A 127 6.88 7.90 7.73
C PHE A 127 7.09 9.31 8.29
N LYS A 128 8.02 9.48 9.24
CA LYS A 128 8.21 10.74 9.99
C LYS A 128 8.53 11.94 9.09
N ALA A 129 9.34 11.73 8.05
CA ALA A 129 9.69 12.75 7.07
C ALA A 129 8.79 12.70 5.81
N GLY A 130 7.68 11.95 5.89
CA GLY A 130 6.82 11.66 4.74
C GLY A 130 7.35 10.51 3.88
N CYS A 131 6.48 10.07 2.98
CA CYS A 131 6.81 9.10 1.96
C CYS A 131 6.34 9.64 0.61
N GLN A 132 7.21 9.58 -0.38
CA GLN A 132 7.02 10.24 -1.67
C GLN A 132 7.07 9.22 -2.82
N LEU A 133 6.24 9.46 -3.83
CA LEU A 133 6.37 8.78 -5.11
C LEU A 133 7.47 9.51 -5.90
N SER A 134 8.53 8.80 -6.28
CA SER A 134 9.64 9.38 -7.04
C SER A 134 9.57 9.12 -8.55
N GLY A 135 8.47 8.54 -9.02
CA GLY A 135 8.21 8.24 -10.43
C GLY A 135 6.74 8.41 -10.81
N ASP A 136 6.49 8.45 -12.11
CA ASP A 136 5.14 8.47 -12.67
C ASP A 136 4.50 7.06 -12.62
N ALA A 137 3.17 7.02 -12.61
CA ALA A 137 2.45 5.78 -12.87
C ALA A 137 2.81 5.25 -14.27
N LEU A 138 3.03 3.94 -14.38
CA LEU A 138 3.44 3.30 -15.62
C LEU A 138 2.24 2.71 -16.35
N LYS A 139 2.17 2.93 -17.66
CA LYS A 139 1.13 2.35 -18.49
C LYS A 139 1.31 0.83 -18.57
N VAL A 140 0.21 0.08 -18.49
CA VAL A 140 0.22 -1.39 -18.45
C VAL A 140 0.62 -2.03 -19.80
N ASN A 141 0.33 -1.35 -20.91
CA ASN A 141 0.57 -1.80 -22.29
C ASN A 141 1.36 -0.75 -23.09
#